data_AF-A0A6G4R934-F1
#
_entry.id   AF-A0A6G4R934-F1
#
_cell.length_a   1.000
_cell.length_b   1.000
_cell.length_c   1.000
_cell.angle_alpha   90.00
_cell.angle_beta   90.00
_cell.angle_gamma   90.00
#
_symmetry.space_group_name_H-M   'P 1'
#
loop_
_entity.id
_entity.type
_entity.pdbx_description
1 polymer ?
#
loop_
_entity_poly.entity_id
_entity_poly.type
_entity_poly.pdbx_seq_one_letter_code
_entity_poly.pdbx_strand_id
1 'polypeptide(L)'
;MKAVITGKSKRVGVKVQDNNGVDHGIEMTFDGEIKYHEQDGYPDDPAERTPNESEWIQQAKEYARHHVWQETDYEPFPVEKNLPGIMRVREAIQELPTDGVRELFADAYNQVDGKDPLPTDLPAPLPPEVGPNDWVVFLIDVYLDENGEIEAVSDIHLRYNDENGDETEQWNHDPFPERKPDARLQLSFDHVPSLDDFKSYLDYHLRCQIRDCYIIAGLEPPEAYKVLGNGQDQITGRYPHPEITIYEPYHKHHPEIPGYELDYDYGMGEYGKIITQLESLTAEDDELREAIDTYRRTGEGKEELIDRFEEHGFSNPEEKLSELVGQT
;
A
#
# COMPACT_ATOMS: atom_id res chain seq x y z
N MET A 1 4.43 19.89 -7.92
CA MET A 1 4.71 20.74 -6.74
C MET A 1 6.12 21.31 -6.81
N LYS A 2 6.43 22.34 -6.02
CA LYS A 2 7.78 22.96 -5.91
C LYS A 2 8.05 23.34 -4.47
N ALA A 3 9.31 23.30 -4.04
CA ALA A 3 9.67 23.71 -2.68
C ALA A 3 11.04 24.38 -2.60
N VAL A 4 11.25 25.09 -1.49
CA VAL A 4 12.56 25.63 -1.09
C VAL A 4 12.68 25.63 0.43
N ILE A 5 13.85 25.23 0.93
CA ILE A 5 14.19 25.36 2.34
C ILE A 5 14.42 26.85 2.68
N THR A 6 13.66 27.37 3.63
CA THR A 6 13.72 28.78 4.05
C THR A 6 14.60 29.01 5.28
N GLY A 7 14.90 27.96 6.06
CA GLY A 7 15.79 28.05 7.20
C GLY A 7 15.99 26.72 7.90
N LYS A 8 17.13 26.59 8.59
CA LYS A 8 17.48 25.44 9.44
C LYS A 8 17.90 25.97 10.81
N SER A 9 17.18 25.59 11.86
CA SER A 9 17.55 25.92 13.25
C SER A 9 17.28 24.74 14.18
N LYS A 10 16.28 24.82 15.07
CA LYS A 10 15.72 23.67 15.80
C LYS A 10 14.72 22.87 14.97
N ARG A 11 14.35 23.41 13.81
CA ARG A 11 13.39 22.89 12.82
C ARG A 11 13.89 23.21 11.43
N VAL A 12 13.31 22.55 10.44
CA VAL A 12 13.48 22.89 9.02
C VAL A 12 12.23 23.62 8.56
N GLY A 13 12.41 24.86 8.09
CA GLY A 13 11.37 25.64 7.45
C GLY A 13 11.38 25.40 5.94
N VAL A 14 10.22 25.18 5.35
CA VAL A 14 10.03 24.89 3.94
C VAL A 14 8.89 25.76 3.41
N LYS A 15 9.09 26.38 2.25
CA LYS A 15 7.99 26.91 1.45
C LYS A 15 7.67 25.91 0.36
N VAL A 16 6.41 25.49 0.27
CA VAL A 16 5.89 24.59 -0.75
C VAL A 16 4.87 25.32 -1.59
N GLN A 17 4.92 25.16 -2.90
CA GLN A 17 3.81 25.46 -3.79
C GLN A 17 3.20 24.14 -4.25
N ASP A 18 1.92 23.95 -3.95
CA ASP A 18 1.20 22.72 -4.29
C ASP A 18 0.86 22.64 -5.80
N ASN A 19 0.15 21.60 -6.21
CA ASN A 19 -0.23 21.39 -7.61
C ASN A 19 -1.33 22.35 -8.10
N ASN A 20 -2.01 23.06 -7.20
CA ASN A 20 -3.01 24.08 -7.51
C ASN A 20 -2.43 25.50 -7.49
N GLY A 21 -1.14 25.63 -7.17
CA GLY A 21 -0.45 26.92 -7.09
C GLY A 21 -0.64 27.65 -5.76
N VAL A 22 -1.15 26.97 -4.73
CA VAL A 22 -1.26 27.51 -3.38
C VAL A 22 0.09 27.40 -2.68
N ASP A 23 0.54 28.50 -2.07
CA ASP A 23 1.76 28.54 -1.30
C ASP A 23 1.49 28.14 0.15
N HIS A 24 2.35 27.27 0.70
CA HIS A 24 2.34 26.80 2.07
C HIS A 24 3.66 27.14 2.76
N GLY A 25 3.58 27.66 3.97
CA GLY A 25 4.68 27.71 4.92
C GLY A 25 4.60 26.51 5.86
N ILE A 26 5.64 25.66 5.89
CA ILE A 26 5.69 24.47 6.72
C ILE A 26 6.96 24.49 7.56
N GLU A 27 6.85 24.20 8.86
CA GLU A 27 8.00 23.87 9.70
C GLU A 27 7.85 22.47 10.29
N MET A 28 8.95 21.72 10.25
CA MET A 28 9.01 20.38 10.83
C MET A 28 10.27 20.16 11.67
N THR A 29 10.19 19.25 12.63
CA THR A 29 11.37 18.71 13.33
C THR A 29 12.19 17.80 12.40
N PHE A 30 13.36 17.34 12.85
CA PHE A 30 14.26 16.54 12.00
C PHE A 30 13.77 15.10 11.75
N ASP A 31 12.92 14.58 12.64
CA ASP A 31 12.13 13.36 12.46
C ASP A 31 10.82 13.62 11.69
N GLY A 32 10.58 14.88 11.33
CA GLY A 32 9.51 15.32 10.44
C GLY A 32 8.20 15.67 11.13
N GLU A 33 8.07 15.64 12.46
CA GLU A 33 6.83 16.12 13.10
C GLU A 33 6.52 17.57 12.64
N ILE A 34 5.35 17.79 12.03
CA ILE A 34 4.94 19.11 11.56
C ILE A 34 4.57 19.96 12.77
N LYS A 35 5.28 21.06 12.98
CA LYS A 35 5.07 21.95 14.12
C LYS A 35 4.38 23.26 13.75
N TYR A 36 4.38 23.60 12.46
CA TYR A 36 3.72 24.77 11.93
C TYR A 36 3.31 24.54 10.48
N HIS A 37 2.12 24.99 10.12
CA HIS A 37 1.59 24.99 8.76
C HIS A 37 0.71 26.23 8.59
N GLU A 38 0.95 26.97 7.51
CA GLU A 38 0.18 28.16 7.12
C GLU A 38 -0.02 28.17 5.61
N GLN A 39 -1.19 28.63 5.18
CA GLN A 39 -1.60 28.78 3.78
C GLN A 39 -2.86 29.65 3.71
N ASP A 40 -3.14 30.29 2.56
CA ASP A 40 -4.30 31.17 2.35
C ASP A 40 -5.23 30.70 1.21
N GLY A 41 -4.99 29.52 0.63
CA GLY A 41 -5.73 29.00 -0.53
C GLY A 41 -6.95 28.14 -0.21
N TYR A 42 -7.02 27.62 1.01
CA TYR A 42 -8.03 26.67 1.51
C TYR A 42 -8.58 27.13 2.87
N PRO A 43 -9.78 26.70 3.28
CA PRO A 43 -10.32 27.03 4.60
C PRO A 43 -9.39 26.63 5.76
N ASP A 44 -9.33 27.44 6.82
CA ASP A 44 -8.53 27.12 8.02
C ASP A 44 -9.20 26.08 8.91
N ASP A 45 -10.53 26.14 9.02
CA ASP A 45 -11.33 25.15 9.72
C ASP A 45 -11.42 23.86 8.88
N PRO A 46 -10.92 22.71 9.37
CA PRO A 46 -11.03 21.45 8.65
C PRO A 46 -12.46 21.07 8.28
N ALA A 47 -13.47 21.47 9.07
CA ALA A 47 -14.87 21.17 8.81
C ALA A 47 -15.45 21.96 7.61
N GLU A 48 -14.77 23.03 7.20
CA GLU A 48 -15.15 23.83 6.03
C GLU A 48 -14.44 23.40 4.74
N ARG A 49 -13.47 22.47 4.83
CA ARG A 49 -12.73 21.96 3.68
C ARG A 49 -13.50 20.86 2.97
N THR A 50 -13.39 20.85 1.65
CA THR A 50 -13.71 19.65 0.86
C THR A 50 -12.67 18.55 1.10
N PRO A 51 -13.01 17.28 0.81
CA PRO A 51 -12.05 16.18 0.92
C PRO A 51 -10.80 16.36 0.04
N ASN A 52 -10.95 16.85 -1.20
CA ASN A 52 -9.82 17.18 -2.07
C ASN A 52 -8.90 18.28 -1.48
N GLU A 53 -9.48 19.34 -0.89
CA GLU A 53 -8.68 20.39 -0.25
C GLU A 53 -7.91 19.86 0.96
N SER A 54 -8.52 18.95 1.71
CA SER A 54 -7.83 18.25 2.80
C SER A 54 -6.66 17.43 2.27
N GLU A 55 -6.83 16.70 1.17
CA GLU A 55 -5.75 15.93 0.55
C GLU A 55 -4.63 16.81 -0.01
N TRP A 56 -4.93 17.93 -0.69
CA TRP A 56 -3.89 18.85 -1.18
C TRP A 56 -3.03 19.42 -0.05
N ILE A 57 -3.66 19.75 1.09
CA ILE A 57 -2.94 20.16 2.30
C ILE A 57 -2.04 19.03 2.83
N GLN A 58 -2.52 17.78 2.83
CA GLN A 58 -1.67 16.65 3.24
C GLN A 58 -0.51 16.44 2.25
N GLN A 59 -0.77 16.53 0.94
CA GLN A 59 0.26 16.48 -0.09
C GLN A 59 1.32 17.55 0.10
N ALA A 60 0.95 18.79 0.46
CA ALA A 60 1.91 19.85 0.79
C ALA A 60 2.86 19.45 1.94
N LYS A 61 2.33 18.81 2.98
CA LYS A 61 3.12 18.35 4.14
C LYS A 61 4.05 17.20 3.77
N GLU A 62 3.55 16.19 3.07
CA GLU A 62 4.36 15.04 2.66
C GLU A 62 5.42 15.45 1.63
N TYR A 63 5.07 16.30 0.67
CA TYR A 63 6.02 16.87 -0.28
C TYR A 63 7.13 17.68 0.41
N ALA A 64 6.81 18.42 1.48
CA ALA A 64 7.83 19.11 2.27
C ALA A 64 8.83 18.13 2.89
N ARG A 65 8.38 16.96 3.40
CA ARG A 65 9.27 15.92 3.93
C ARG A 65 10.19 15.36 2.85
N HIS A 66 9.61 15.02 1.69
CA HIS A 66 10.37 14.56 0.52
C HIS A 66 11.44 15.57 0.12
N HIS A 67 11.09 16.86 0.05
CA HIS A 67 12.04 17.90 -0.32
C HIS A 67 13.17 18.06 0.72
N VAL A 68 12.84 18.00 2.02
CA VAL A 68 13.87 18.04 3.07
C VAL A 68 14.80 16.82 3.00
N TRP A 69 14.26 15.62 2.75
CA TRP A 69 15.08 14.43 2.54
C TRP A 69 16.01 14.55 1.32
N GLN A 70 15.53 15.14 0.21
CA GLN A 70 16.34 15.33 -1.00
C GLN A 70 17.46 16.36 -0.85
N GLU A 71 17.27 17.39 -0.03
CA GLU A 71 18.16 18.55 0.07
C GLU A 71 19.02 18.56 1.34
N THR A 72 18.87 17.56 2.22
CA THR A 72 19.54 17.49 3.53
C THR A 72 19.88 16.06 3.92
N ASP A 73 20.64 15.89 5.01
CA ASP A 73 20.93 14.57 5.59
C ASP A 73 19.84 14.10 6.58
N TYR A 74 18.69 14.77 6.63
CA TYR A 74 17.58 14.39 7.52
C TYR A 74 16.66 13.37 6.84
N GLU A 75 16.12 12.43 7.62
CA GLU A 75 15.05 11.50 7.21
C GLU A 75 13.74 11.86 7.94
N PRO A 76 13.03 12.93 7.52
CA PRO A 76 11.92 13.51 8.24
C PRO A 76 10.61 12.77 7.97
N PHE A 77 10.59 11.45 8.15
CA PHE A 77 9.42 10.63 7.89
C PHE A 77 8.96 9.89 9.15
N PRO A 78 7.64 9.79 9.39
CA PRO A 78 7.11 8.84 10.37
C PRO A 78 7.43 7.40 9.94
N VAL A 79 7.37 6.45 10.87
CA VAL A 79 7.73 5.03 10.62
C VAL A 79 6.92 4.46 9.46
N GLU A 80 5.62 4.70 9.45
CA GLU A 80 4.65 4.13 8.51
C GLU A 80 4.93 4.53 7.06
N LYS A 81 5.59 5.69 6.88
CA LYS A 81 5.82 6.34 5.59
C LYS A 81 7.30 6.66 5.38
N ASN A 82 8.19 5.91 6.03
CA ASN A 82 9.62 6.14 5.98
C ASN A 82 10.20 5.74 4.62
N LEU A 83 9.94 6.53 3.57
CA LEU A 83 10.34 6.20 2.19
C LEU A 83 11.80 5.74 2.07
N PRO A 84 12.81 6.43 2.65
CA PRO A 84 14.21 5.99 2.55
C PRO A 84 14.43 4.63 3.25
N GLY A 85 13.81 4.44 4.42
CA GLY A 85 13.88 3.20 5.16
C GLY A 85 13.19 2.03 4.46
N ILE A 86 12.01 2.27 3.88
CA ILE A 86 11.28 1.30 3.05
C ILE A 86 12.15 0.88 1.85
N MET A 87 12.82 1.82 1.18
CA MET A 87 13.72 1.52 0.07
C MET A 87 14.91 0.66 0.53
N ARG A 88 15.56 1.00 1.65
CA ARG A 88 16.66 0.19 2.22
C ARG A 88 16.20 -1.22 2.62
N VAL A 89 15.05 -1.34 3.28
CA VAL A 89 14.49 -2.65 3.68
C VAL A 89 14.14 -3.49 2.46
N ARG A 90 13.62 -2.87 1.39
CA ARG A 90 13.39 -3.55 0.12
C ARG A 90 14.68 -4.10 -0.47
N GLU A 91 15.75 -3.30 -0.52
CA GLU A 91 17.07 -3.75 -0.96
C GLU A 91 17.59 -4.92 -0.12
N ALA A 92 17.48 -4.84 1.21
CA ALA A 92 17.88 -5.91 2.13
C ALA A 92 17.08 -7.21 1.89
N ILE A 93 15.76 -7.12 1.68
CA ILE A 93 14.92 -8.28 1.35
C ILE A 93 15.34 -8.90 0.02
N GLN A 94 15.65 -8.10 -1.00
CA GLN A 94 16.12 -8.59 -2.30
C GLN A 94 17.44 -9.35 -2.22
N GLU A 95 18.32 -9.00 -1.28
CA GLU A 95 19.60 -9.68 -1.05
C GLU A 95 19.49 -10.85 -0.07
N LEU A 96 18.39 -10.94 0.69
CA LEU A 96 18.18 -11.96 1.71
C LEU A 96 18.19 -13.38 1.10
N PRO A 97 19.03 -14.32 1.60
CA PRO A 97 19.00 -15.70 1.14
C PRO A 97 17.69 -16.38 1.55
N THR A 98 17.31 -17.44 0.82
CA THR A 98 16.06 -18.18 1.10
C THR A 98 15.95 -18.62 2.55
N ASP A 99 17.01 -19.16 3.15
CA ASP A 99 16.99 -19.57 4.56
C ASP A 99 16.77 -18.38 5.51
N GLY A 100 17.28 -17.19 5.17
CA GLY A 100 17.01 -15.96 5.93
C GLY A 100 15.54 -15.52 5.85
N VAL A 101 14.89 -15.70 4.68
CA VAL A 101 13.44 -15.47 4.55
C VAL A 101 12.68 -16.42 5.47
N ARG A 102 13.08 -17.70 5.53
CA ARG A 102 12.42 -18.67 6.43
C ARG A 102 12.61 -18.32 7.89
N GLU A 103 13.82 -17.92 8.28
CA GLU A 103 14.14 -17.58 9.67
C GLU A 103 13.41 -16.32 10.15
N LEU A 104 13.30 -15.30 9.30
CA LEU A 104 12.75 -13.99 9.68
C LEU A 104 11.26 -13.85 9.39
N PHE A 105 10.74 -14.49 8.33
CA PHE A 105 9.43 -14.17 7.78
C PHE A 105 8.47 -15.37 7.66
N ALA A 106 8.82 -16.55 8.18
CA ALA A 106 7.92 -17.71 8.14
C ALA A 106 6.58 -17.45 8.85
N ASP A 107 6.58 -16.77 9.99
CA ASP A 107 5.35 -16.43 10.70
C ASP A 107 4.52 -15.41 9.93
N ALA A 108 5.16 -14.40 9.34
CA ALA A 108 4.51 -13.43 8.47
C ALA A 108 3.84 -14.11 7.26
N TYR A 109 4.54 -15.05 6.62
CA TYR A 109 4.00 -15.85 5.52
C TYR A 109 2.77 -16.67 5.96
N ASN A 110 2.89 -17.42 7.05
CA ASN A 110 1.80 -18.24 7.58
C ASN A 110 0.58 -17.41 8.00
N GLN A 111 0.81 -16.17 8.45
CA GLN A 111 -0.26 -15.24 8.77
C GLN A 111 -0.97 -14.74 7.50
N VAL A 112 -0.22 -14.31 6.49
CA VAL A 112 -0.75 -13.75 5.24
C VAL A 112 -1.55 -14.79 4.46
N ASP A 113 -1.00 -16.00 4.27
CA ASP A 113 -1.65 -17.08 3.50
C ASP A 113 -2.76 -17.81 4.29
N GLY A 114 -2.95 -17.46 5.57
CA GLY A 114 -3.85 -18.16 6.49
C GLY A 114 -5.34 -17.85 6.36
N LYS A 115 -5.86 -17.31 5.24
CA LYS A 115 -7.24 -16.80 5.19
C LYS A 115 -8.33 -17.87 5.13
N ASP A 116 -8.14 -18.99 4.41
CA ASP A 116 -9.25 -19.93 4.16
C ASP A 116 -8.84 -21.43 4.10
N PRO A 117 -9.40 -22.28 4.99
CA PRO A 117 -10.15 -21.90 6.19
C PRO A 117 -9.21 -21.24 7.20
N LEU A 118 -9.66 -20.16 7.86
CA LEU A 118 -8.91 -19.51 8.95
C LEU A 118 -8.39 -20.57 9.94
N PRO A 119 -7.07 -20.78 10.04
CA PRO A 119 -6.49 -21.72 10.98
C PRO A 119 -6.81 -21.31 12.41
N THR A 120 -7.00 -22.30 13.28
CA THR A 120 -7.13 -22.06 14.72
C THR A 120 -5.82 -21.62 15.39
N ASP A 121 -4.69 -21.65 14.66
CA ASP A 121 -3.33 -21.42 15.17
C ASP A 121 -2.57 -20.47 14.24
N LEU A 122 -3.12 -19.28 14.03
CA LEU A 122 -2.42 -18.18 13.35
C LEU A 122 -1.26 -17.69 14.23
N PRO A 123 -0.08 -17.37 13.65
CA PRO A 123 1.06 -16.86 14.41
C PRO A 123 0.71 -15.66 15.31
N ALA A 124 -0.09 -14.72 14.80
CA ALA A 124 -0.77 -13.72 15.59
C ALA A 124 -2.28 -14.02 15.63
N PRO A 125 -2.80 -14.51 16.78
CA PRO A 125 -4.22 -14.78 16.92
C PRO A 125 -5.05 -13.53 16.69
N LEU A 126 -6.07 -13.63 15.85
CA LEU A 126 -7.01 -12.54 15.63
C LEU A 126 -7.85 -12.31 16.91
N PRO A 127 -8.12 -11.05 17.28
CA PRO A 127 -9.09 -10.72 18.30
C PRO A 127 -10.47 -11.34 18.01
N PRO A 128 -11.24 -11.77 19.03
CA PRO A 128 -12.56 -12.39 18.82
C PRO A 128 -13.57 -11.54 18.05
N GLU A 129 -13.44 -10.22 18.13
CA GLU A 129 -14.24 -9.24 17.41
C GLU A 129 -13.93 -9.16 15.91
N VAL A 130 -12.76 -9.62 15.47
CA VAL A 130 -12.38 -9.63 14.04
C VAL A 130 -12.95 -10.88 13.38
N GLY A 131 -14.03 -10.69 12.62
CA GLY A 131 -14.65 -11.71 11.79
C GLY A 131 -13.85 -12.05 10.53
N PRO A 132 -14.20 -13.13 9.81
CA PRO A 132 -13.44 -13.62 8.66
C PRO A 132 -13.30 -12.64 7.48
N ASN A 133 -14.20 -11.66 7.39
CA ASN A 133 -14.21 -10.66 6.33
C ASN A 133 -13.97 -9.24 6.87
N ASP A 134 -13.66 -9.11 8.15
CA ASP A 134 -13.41 -7.81 8.75
C ASP A 134 -12.00 -7.33 8.37
N TRP A 135 -11.85 -6.01 8.37
CA TRP A 135 -10.57 -5.39 8.09
C TRP A 135 -9.58 -5.63 9.23
N VAL A 136 -8.40 -6.11 8.87
CA VAL A 136 -7.25 -6.30 9.75
C VAL A 136 -5.97 -6.12 8.95
N VAL A 137 -4.98 -5.47 9.57
CA VAL A 137 -3.65 -5.24 9.02
C VAL A 137 -2.62 -5.88 9.94
N PHE A 138 -1.68 -6.60 9.33
CA PHE A 138 -0.52 -7.18 9.99
C PHE A 138 0.65 -6.21 9.84
N LEU A 139 1.13 -5.69 10.96
CA LEU A 139 2.24 -4.76 10.99
C LEU A 139 3.51 -5.49 11.46
N ILE A 140 4.58 -5.38 10.69
CA ILE A 140 5.88 -5.99 11.03
C ILE A 140 6.94 -4.92 10.94
N ASP A 141 7.59 -4.64 12.06
CA ASP A 141 8.71 -3.71 12.13
C ASP A 141 10.00 -4.41 11.70
N VAL A 142 10.74 -3.77 10.79
CA VAL A 142 11.99 -4.29 10.24
C VAL A 142 13.13 -3.36 10.65
N TYR A 143 14.18 -3.95 11.20
CA TYR A 143 15.38 -3.26 11.68
C TYR A 143 16.59 -3.70 10.87
N LEU A 144 17.34 -2.73 10.35
CA LEU A 144 18.58 -2.98 9.62
C LEU A 144 19.80 -2.80 10.52
N ASP A 145 20.87 -3.54 10.28
CA ASP A 145 22.15 -3.31 10.98
C ASP A 145 22.93 -2.15 10.32
N GLU A 146 24.15 -1.90 10.79
CA GLU A 146 25.02 -0.85 10.22
C GLU A 146 25.50 -1.13 8.79
N ASN A 147 25.38 -2.38 8.31
CA ASN A 147 25.73 -2.80 6.96
C ASN A 147 24.53 -2.76 6.00
N GLY A 148 23.33 -2.50 6.51
CA GLY A 148 22.08 -2.53 5.73
C GLY A 148 21.46 -3.93 5.60
N GLU A 149 21.95 -4.92 6.37
CA GLU A 149 21.36 -6.26 6.44
C GLU A 149 20.21 -6.28 7.46
N ILE A 150 19.24 -7.18 7.31
CA ILE A 150 18.14 -7.29 8.28
C ILE A 150 18.68 -7.88 9.59
N GLU A 151 18.70 -7.05 10.64
CA GLU A 151 19.15 -7.42 11.98
C GLU A 151 18.07 -8.20 12.73
N ALA A 152 16.84 -7.71 12.67
CA ALA A 152 15.68 -8.31 13.33
C ALA A 152 14.36 -7.82 12.71
N VAL A 153 13.30 -8.58 13.00
CA VAL A 153 11.91 -8.16 12.79
C VAL A 153 11.12 -8.30 14.08
N SER A 154 10.06 -7.52 14.24
CA SER A 154 9.10 -7.71 15.34
C SER A 154 8.25 -8.96 15.15
N ASP A 155 7.59 -9.40 16.22
CA ASP A 155 6.38 -10.21 16.08
C ASP A 155 5.32 -9.41 15.30
N ILE A 156 4.37 -10.11 14.69
CA ILE A 156 3.28 -9.48 13.94
C ILE A 156 2.39 -8.70 14.90
N HIS A 157 2.32 -7.38 14.76
CA HIS A 157 1.33 -6.54 15.44
C HIS A 157 0.05 -6.49 14.61
N LEU A 158 -1.07 -6.15 15.24
CA LEU A 158 -2.37 -6.09 14.58
C LEU A 158 -2.92 -4.67 14.64
N ARG A 159 -3.52 -4.22 13.54
CA ARG A 159 -4.43 -3.08 13.51
C ARG A 159 -5.77 -3.53 12.98
N TYR A 160 -6.85 -3.18 13.66
CA TYR A 160 -8.19 -3.67 13.36
C TYR A 160 -9.25 -2.73 13.96
N ASN A 161 -10.53 -2.95 13.63
CA ASN A 161 -11.63 -2.22 14.26
C ASN A 161 -12.16 -3.01 15.47
N ASP A 162 -12.27 -2.35 16.62
CA ASP A 162 -12.80 -2.96 17.84
C ASP A 162 -14.32 -3.18 17.78
N GLU A 163 -14.92 -3.67 18.88
CA GLU A 163 -16.37 -3.91 18.98
C GLU A 163 -17.24 -2.66 18.77
N ASN A 164 -16.67 -1.46 18.89
CA ASN A 164 -17.33 -0.17 18.67
C ASN A 164 -17.13 0.35 17.25
N GLY A 165 -16.29 -0.31 16.45
CA GLY A 165 -15.86 0.16 15.13
C GLY A 165 -14.74 1.19 15.19
N ASP A 166 -14.08 1.36 16.33
CA ASP A 166 -12.94 2.26 16.49
C ASP A 166 -11.64 1.53 16.10
N GLU A 167 -10.76 2.21 15.35
CA GLU A 167 -9.44 1.67 15.00
C GLU A 167 -8.59 1.48 16.26
N THR A 168 -8.05 0.29 16.43
CA THR A 168 -7.19 -0.08 17.56
C THR A 168 -5.98 -0.86 17.09
N GLU A 169 -4.93 -0.86 17.92
CA GLU A 169 -3.67 -1.52 17.64
C GLU A 169 -3.28 -2.44 18.80
N GLN A 170 -2.84 -3.66 18.47
CA GLN A 170 -2.26 -4.62 19.39
C GLN A 170 -0.77 -4.80 19.08
N TRP A 171 0.07 -4.24 19.95
CA TRP A 171 1.53 -4.33 19.87
C TRP A 171 2.03 -5.60 20.57
N ASN A 172 2.51 -6.55 19.78
CA ASN A 172 3.21 -7.78 20.21
C ASN A 172 4.72 -7.52 20.44
N HIS A 173 5.54 -8.57 20.61
CA HIS A 173 6.95 -8.39 20.97
C HIS A 173 7.72 -7.62 19.90
N ASP A 174 8.43 -6.58 20.34
CA ASP A 174 9.40 -5.85 19.55
C ASP A 174 10.81 -6.14 20.12
N PRO A 175 11.77 -6.61 19.30
CA PRO A 175 13.14 -6.85 19.75
C PRO A 175 13.85 -5.55 20.19
N PHE A 176 13.45 -4.39 19.66
CA PHE A 176 14.10 -3.11 19.90
C PHE A 176 13.11 -1.96 20.18
N PRO A 177 12.32 -2.01 21.27
CA PRO A 177 11.22 -1.06 21.53
C PRO A 177 11.65 0.40 21.71
N GLU A 178 12.94 0.65 21.97
CA GLU A 178 13.51 1.99 22.13
C GLU A 178 14.17 2.52 20.83
N ARG A 179 14.22 1.69 19.78
CA ARG A 179 14.79 2.03 18.47
C ARG A 179 13.64 2.23 17.48
N LYS A 180 13.72 3.27 16.67
CA LYS A 180 12.80 3.44 15.54
C LYS A 180 13.09 2.36 14.48
N PRO A 181 12.10 1.59 14.01
CA PRO A 181 12.32 0.66 12.91
C PRO A 181 12.65 1.39 11.62
N ASP A 182 13.41 0.71 10.76
CA ASP A 182 13.79 1.24 9.46
C ASP A 182 12.59 1.28 8.51
N ALA A 183 11.74 0.25 8.53
CA ALA A 183 10.45 0.25 7.86
C ALA A 183 9.41 -0.58 8.64
N ARG A 184 8.14 -0.35 8.34
CA ARG A 184 7.02 -1.16 8.79
C ARG A 184 6.28 -1.74 7.59
N LEU A 185 6.28 -3.06 7.47
CA LEU A 185 5.44 -3.79 6.51
C LEU A 185 3.98 -3.68 6.94
N GLN A 186 3.07 -3.48 6.00
CA GLN A 186 1.63 -3.36 6.27
C GLN A 186 0.86 -4.40 5.45
N LEU A 187 0.89 -5.64 5.89
CA LEU A 187 0.35 -6.77 5.14
C LEU A 187 -1.12 -6.99 5.48
N SER A 188 -1.85 -7.63 4.57
CA SER A 188 -3.18 -8.17 4.81
C SER A 188 -3.18 -9.65 4.49
N PHE A 189 -4.28 -10.35 4.78
CA PHE A 189 -4.49 -11.67 4.20
C PHE A 189 -4.42 -11.59 2.66
N ASP A 190 -3.63 -12.49 2.07
CA ASP A 190 -3.48 -12.64 0.62
C ASP A 190 -2.95 -14.06 0.32
N HIS A 191 -3.14 -14.55 -0.90
CA HIS A 191 -2.59 -15.83 -1.29
C HIS A 191 -1.11 -15.71 -1.68
N VAL A 192 -0.26 -16.50 -1.05
CA VAL A 192 1.16 -16.60 -1.42
C VAL A 192 1.51 -18.08 -1.65
N PRO A 193 1.88 -18.49 -2.88
CA PRO A 193 1.98 -19.91 -3.24
C PRO A 193 2.98 -20.71 -2.42
N SER A 194 4.06 -20.07 -1.98
CA SER A 194 5.07 -20.69 -1.14
C SER A 194 5.85 -19.65 -0.34
N LEU A 195 6.53 -20.12 0.71
CA LEU A 195 7.48 -19.31 1.46
C LEU A 195 8.64 -18.80 0.59
N ASP A 196 9.01 -19.55 -0.46
CA ASP A 196 10.05 -19.11 -1.40
C ASP A 196 9.54 -17.94 -2.28
N ASP A 197 8.24 -17.92 -2.60
CA ASP A 197 7.57 -16.81 -3.31
C ASP A 197 7.30 -15.60 -2.40
N PHE A 198 7.24 -15.81 -1.08
CA PHE A 198 6.96 -14.73 -0.12
C PHE A 198 7.97 -13.59 -0.19
N LYS A 199 9.23 -13.87 -0.52
CA LYS A 199 10.23 -12.82 -0.76
C LYS A 199 9.83 -11.90 -1.93
N SER A 200 9.35 -12.49 -3.03
CA SER A 200 8.88 -11.73 -4.19
C SER A 200 7.61 -10.94 -3.87
N TYR A 201 6.71 -11.52 -3.06
CA TYR A 201 5.53 -10.83 -2.55
C TYR A 201 5.90 -9.62 -1.67
N LEU A 202 6.85 -9.77 -0.74
CA LEU A 202 7.35 -8.66 0.08
C LEU A 202 7.97 -7.56 -0.78
N ASP A 203 8.77 -7.90 -1.80
CA ASP A 203 9.32 -6.90 -2.72
C ASP A 203 8.21 -6.15 -3.48
N TYR A 204 7.22 -6.88 -3.99
CA TYR A 204 6.04 -6.31 -4.63
C TYR A 204 5.27 -5.36 -3.69
N HIS A 205 4.92 -5.82 -2.49
CA HIS A 205 4.19 -5.03 -1.52
C HIS A 205 4.96 -3.78 -1.09
N LEU A 206 6.28 -3.87 -0.91
CA LEU A 206 7.11 -2.70 -0.61
C LEU A 206 7.15 -1.69 -1.76
N ARG A 207 7.09 -2.14 -3.03
CA ARG A 207 6.91 -1.23 -4.17
C ARG A 207 5.56 -0.52 -4.12
N CYS A 208 4.49 -1.20 -3.71
CA CYS A 208 3.19 -0.58 -3.46
C CYS A 208 3.26 0.46 -2.32
N GLN A 209 3.95 0.15 -1.22
CA GLN A 209 4.15 1.13 -0.12
C GLN A 209 4.98 2.34 -0.56
N ILE A 210 6.02 2.14 -1.39
CA ILE A 210 6.83 3.22 -1.97
C ILE A 210 6.00 4.08 -2.91
N ARG A 211 5.22 3.46 -3.81
CA ARG A 211 4.28 4.13 -4.71
C ARG A 211 3.38 5.08 -3.92
N ASP A 212 2.78 4.57 -2.85
CA ASP A 212 1.86 5.34 -2.03
C ASP A 212 2.53 6.56 -1.41
N CYS A 213 3.78 6.45 -0.92
CA CYS A 213 4.56 7.60 -0.43
C CYS A 213 4.67 8.72 -1.48
N TYR A 214 4.92 8.39 -2.75
CA TYR A 214 4.98 9.39 -3.82
C TYR A 214 3.60 10.00 -4.11
N ILE A 215 2.56 9.17 -4.22
CA ILE A 215 1.20 9.62 -4.51
C ILE A 215 0.70 10.60 -3.45
N ILE A 216 0.88 10.29 -2.16
CA ILE A 216 0.46 11.20 -1.08
C ILE A 216 1.36 12.41 -0.93
N ALA A 217 2.51 12.46 -1.59
CA ALA A 217 3.33 13.64 -1.74
C ALA A 217 2.97 14.46 -2.99
N GLY A 218 1.88 14.11 -3.69
CA GLY A 218 1.44 14.78 -4.92
C GLY A 218 2.46 14.63 -6.07
N LEU A 219 3.20 13.52 -6.07
CA LEU A 219 4.25 13.20 -7.03
C LEU A 219 3.92 11.94 -7.84
N GLU A 220 4.37 11.93 -9.09
CA GLU A 220 4.39 10.71 -9.89
C GLU A 220 5.51 9.79 -9.37
N PRO A 221 5.21 8.52 -9.03
CA PRO A 221 6.22 7.54 -8.67
C PRO A 221 7.21 7.28 -9.82
N PRO A 222 8.49 6.98 -9.52
CA PRO A 222 9.42 6.41 -10.49
C PRO A 222 8.87 5.13 -11.12
N GLU A 223 9.24 4.84 -12.37
CA GLU A 223 8.69 3.72 -13.16
C GLU A 223 8.73 2.36 -12.43
N ALA A 224 9.83 2.07 -11.72
CA ALA A 224 9.99 0.81 -10.97
C ALA A 224 8.97 0.61 -9.82
N TYR A 225 8.23 1.66 -9.46
CA TYR A 225 7.23 1.67 -8.39
C TYR A 225 5.82 1.92 -8.91
N LYS A 226 5.61 1.98 -10.23
CA LYS A 226 4.26 2.09 -10.81
C LYS A 226 3.62 0.71 -10.90
N VAL A 227 3.28 0.16 -9.74
CA VAL A 227 2.64 -1.14 -9.60
C VAL A 227 1.23 -0.98 -9.06
N LEU A 228 0.31 -1.86 -9.44
CA LEU A 228 -1.03 -1.95 -8.86
C LEU A 228 -1.01 -2.83 -7.60
N GLY A 229 -1.99 -2.64 -6.71
CA GLY A 229 -2.18 -3.46 -5.51
C GLY A 229 -2.09 -2.69 -4.19
N ASN A 230 -2.47 -3.33 -3.09
CA ASN A 230 -2.49 -2.73 -1.76
C ASN A 230 -1.07 -2.38 -1.28
N GLY A 231 -0.91 -1.15 -0.81
CA GLY A 231 0.33 -0.66 -0.23
C GLY A 231 0.14 -0.28 1.24
N GLN A 232 0.27 1.00 1.57
CA GLN A 232 0.01 1.46 2.93
C GLN A 232 -1.50 1.50 3.18
N ASP A 233 -1.91 0.92 4.30
CA ASP A 233 -3.31 0.75 4.65
C ASP A 233 -4.07 2.09 4.74
N GLN A 234 -3.54 3.06 5.50
CA GLN A 234 -4.15 4.38 5.66
C GLN A 234 -4.26 5.19 4.35
N ILE A 235 -3.49 4.81 3.32
CA ILE A 235 -3.52 5.45 2.00
C ILE A 235 -4.50 4.69 1.10
N THR A 236 -4.46 3.36 1.18
CA THR A 236 -5.36 2.44 0.48
C THR A 236 -6.83 2.78 0.79
N GLY A 237 -7.16 3.10 2.04
CA GLY A 237 -8.51 3.52 2.43
C GLY A 237 -8.97 4.88 1.86
N ARG A 238 -8.07 5.70 1.30
CA ARG A 238 -8.42 7.01 0.71
C ARG A 238 -8.83 6.91 -0.74
N TYR A 239 -8.20 6.01 -1.50
CA TYR A 239 -8.48 5.83 -2.93
C TYR A 239 -9.95 5.58 -3.27
N PRO A 240 -10.72 4.74 -2.53
CA PRO A 240 -12.13 4.51 -2.84
C PRO A 240 -13.06 5.61 -2.31
N HIS A 241 -12.56 6.65 -1.62
CA HIS A 241 -13.42 7.68 -1.04
C HIS A 241 -14.10 8.50 -2.15
N PRO A 242 -15.43 8.53 -2.24
CA PRO A 242 -16.15 9.05 -3.42
C PRO A 242 -15.96 10.56 -3.65
N GLU A 243 -15.61 11.30 -2.59
CA GLU A 243 -15.36 12.74 -2.66
C GLU A 243 -13.86 13.09 -2.82
N ILE A 244 -12.97 12.10 -2.76
CA ILE A 244 -11.54 12.29 -3.08
C ILE A 244 -11.34 11.87 -4.53
N THR A 245 -11.33 12.86 -5.43
CA THR A 245 -11.34 12.61 -6.89
C THR A 245 -9.98 12.84 -7.54
N ILE A 246 -8.92 12.97 -6.75
CA ILE A 246 -7.57 13.32 -7.22
C ILE A 246 -6.66 12.09 -7.36
N TYR A 247 -7.12 10.93 -6.93
CA TYR A 247 -6.39 9.68 -7.02
C TYR A 247 -7.10 8.70 -7.95
N GLU A 248 -6.31 7.98 -8.73
CA GLU A 248 -6.76 6.79 -9.43
C GLU A 248 -6.81 5.59 -8.45
N PRO A 249 -7.54 4.52 -8.76
CA PRO A 249 -7.68 3.36 -7.87
C PRO A 249 -6.46 2.43 -7.84
N TYR A 250 -5.28 2.96 -7.50
CA TYR A 250 -3.99 2.23 -7.54
C TYR A 250 -3.94 0.97 -6.66
N HIS A 251 -4.75 0.91 -5.61
CA HIS A 251 -4.84 -0.24 -4.71
C HIS A 251 -5.51 -1.47 -5.34
N LYS A 252 -6.33 -1.28 -6.36
CA LYS A 252 -7.00 -2.38 -7.05
C LYS A 252 -6.04 -3.04 -8.04
N HIS A 253 -6.32 -4.30 -8.38
CA HIS A 253 -5.44 -5.08 -9.25
C HIS A 253 -5.78 -4.96 -10.75
N HIS A 254 -7.03 -4.59 -11.06
CA HIS A 254 -7.60 -4.60 -12.42
C HIS A 254 -7.63 -3.26 -13.21
N PRO A 255 -7.52 -2.05 -12.61
CA PRO A 255 -7.64 -0.81 -13.37
C PRO A 255 -6.56 -0.63 -14.45
N GLU A 256 -6.93 -0.07 -15.60
CA GLU A 256 -5.99 0.33 -16.64
C GLU A 256 -5.50 1.77 -16.44
N ILE A 257 -4.46 1.93 -15.62
CA ILE A 257 -3.85 3.22 -15.34
C ILE A 257 -2.55 3.34 -16.17
N PRO A 258 -2.36 4.42 -16.97
CA PRO A 258 -1.19 4.54 -17.83
C PRO A 258 0.15 4.40 -17.09
N GLY A 259 0.92 3.37 -17.46
CA GLY A 259 2.23 3.08 -16.87
C GLY A 259 2.19 2.30 -15.56
N TYR A 260 1.01 1.83 -15.12
CA TYR A 260 0.87 0.94 -13.97
C TYR A 260 0.45 -0.45 -14.41
N GLU A 261 0.98 -1.46 -13.72
CA GLU A 261 0.62 -2.86 -13.97
C GLU A 261 0.55 -3.68 -12.69
N LEU A 262 -0.22 -4.77 -12.72
CA LEU A 262 -0.08 -5.83 -11.74
C LEU A 262 1.21 -6.62 -12.04
N ASP A 263 2.26 -6.33 -11.29
CA ASP A 263 3.56 -6.96 -11.52
C ASP A 263 3.66 -8.38 -10.92
N TYR A 264 3.07 -8.59 -9.74
CA TYR A 264 3.15 -9.87 -9.04
C TYR A 264 2.24 -10.93 -9.68
N ASP A 265 2.81 -12.09 -9.97
CA ASP A 265 2.20 -13.13 -10.79
C ASP A 265 1.60 -14.29 -9.99
N TYR A 266 1.66 -14.20 -8.66
CA TYR A 266 1.15 -15.21 -7.73
C TYR A 266 1.64 -16.63 -8.07
N GLY A 267 2.88 -16.76 -8.56
CA GLY A 267 3.52 -18.04 -8.88
C GLY A 267 2.93 -18.78 -10.08
N MET A 268 2.00 -18.17 -10.82
CA MET A 268 1.33 -18.76 -11.98
C MET A 268 1.60 -17.99 -13.28
N GLY A 269 2.57 -17.09 -13.29
CA GLY A 269 2.86 -16.23 -14.44
C GLY A 269 1.65 -15.39 -14.83
N GLU A 270 1.48 -15.14 -16.12
CA GLU A 270 0.39 -14.30 -16.64
C GLU A 270 -1.01 -14.78 -16.19
N TYR A 271 -1.20 -16.09 -16.05
CA TYR A 271 -2.46 -16.64 -15.57
C TYR A 271 -2.80 -16.19 -14.15
N GLY A 272 -1.81 -16.14 -13.25
CA GLY A 272 -2.01 -15.68 -11.88
C GLY A 272 -2.43 -14.21 -11.83
N LYS A 273 -1.77 -13.36 -12.63
CA LYS A 273 -2.15 -11.94 -12.78
C LYS A 273 -3.60 -11.79 -13.21
N ILE A 274 -4.02 -12.51 -14.24
CA ILE A 274 -5.37 -12.43 -14.80
C ILE A 274 -6.41 -12.87 -13.76
N ILE A 275 -6.17 -13.99 -13.07
CA ILE A 275 -7.09 -14.46 -12.01
C ILE A 275 -7.22 -13.43 -10.89
N THR A 276 -6.11 -12.86 -10.40
CA THR A 276 -6.15 -11.82 -9.37
C THR A 276 -6.90 -10.56 -9.83
N GLN A 277 -6.71 -10.14 -11.09
CA GLN A 277 -7.47 -9.03 -11.66
C GLN A 277 -8.98 -9.30 -11.62
N LEU A 278 -9.39 -10.50 -12.01
CA LEU A 278 -10.79 -10.89 -12.06
C LEU A 278 -11.40 -11.09 -10.68
N GLU A 279 -10.66 -11.66 -9.74
CA GLU A 279 -11.10 -11.77 -8.34
C GLU A 279 -11.31 -10.38 -7.74
N SER A 280 -10.36 -9.47 -7.95
CA SER A 280 -10.47 -8.07 -7.52
C SER A 280 -11.69 -7.37 -8.12
N LEU A 281 -12.02 -7.65 -9.38
CA LEU A 281 -13.15 -7.05 -10.08
C LEU A 281 -14.49 -7.65 -9.66
N THR A 282 -14.57 -8.98 -9.56
CA THR A 282 -15.79 -9.70 -9.17
C THR A 282 -16.15 -9.55 -7.70
N ALA A 283 -15.20 -9.10 -6.86
CA ALA A 283 -15.48 -8.66 -5.50
C ALA A 283 -16.33 -7.37 -5.45
N GLU A 284 -16.39 -6.61 -6.55
CA GLU A 284 -17.13 -5.34 -6.65
C GLU A 284 -18.36 -5.43 -7.55
N ASP A 285 -18.45 -6.47 -8.39
CA ASP A 285 -19.53 -6.70 -9.34
C ASP A 285 -20.03 -8.15 -9.28
N ASP A 286 -21.06 -8.37 -8.46
CA ASP A 286 -21.73 -9.67 -8.28
C ASP A 286 -22.37 -10.17 -9.58
N GLU A 287 -22.85 -9.28 -10.45
CA GLU A 287 -23.45 -9.68 -11.73
C GLU A 287 -22.38 -10.19 -12.69
N LEU A 288 -21.22 -9.53 -12.74
CA LEU A 288 -20.09 -10.00 -13.52
C LEU A 288 -19.57 -11.35 -13.02
N ARG A 289 -19.55 -11.54 -11.69
CA ARG A 289 -19.22 -12.83 -11.09
C ARG A 289 -20.17 -13.93 -11.59
N GLU A 290 -21.48 -13.68 -11.55
CA GLU A 290 -22.50 -14.62 -12.04
C GLU A 290 -22.35 -14.90 -13.55
N ALA A 291 -22.01 -13.88 -14.33
CA ALA A 291 -21.76 -14.00 -15.77
C ALA A 291 -20.53 -14.88 -16.07
N ILE A 292 -19.42 -14.68 -15.35
CA ILE A 292 -18.20 -15.51 -15.46
C ILE A 292 -18.50 -16.96 -15.11
N ASP A 293 -19.19 -17.20 -13.99
CA ASP A 293 -19.53 -18.56 -13.53
C ASP A 293 -20.47 -19.27 -14.51
N THR A 294 -21.44 -18.53 -15.06
CA THR A 294 -22.34 -19.05 -16.10
C THR A 294 -21.56 -19.43 -17.34
N TYR A 295 -20.70 -18.54 -17.84
CA TYR A 295 -19.89 -18.78 -19.02
C TYR A 295 -18.93 -19.97 -18.84
N ARG A 296 -18.25 -20.08 -17.69
CA ARG A 296 -17.40 -21.23 -17.35
C ARG A 296 -18.18 -22.56 -17.33
N ARG A 297 -19.44 -22.54 -16.87
CA ARG A 297 -20.27 -23.73 -16.73
C ARG A 297 -20.94 -24.17 -18.03
N THR A 298 -21.38 -23.24 -18.86
CA THR A 298 -22.24 -23.54 -20.03
C THR A 298 -21.58 -23.21 -21.38
N GLY A 299 -20.56 -22.36 -21.38
CA GLY A 299 -20.00 -21.76 -22.59
C GLY A 299 -20.91 -20.69 -23.23
N GLU A 300 -22.04 -20.34 -22.60
CA GLU A 300 -23.01 -19.35 -23.08
C GLU A 300 -22.75 -17.98 -22.41
N GLY A 301 -23.17 -16.87 -23.05
CA GLY A 301 -23.02 -15.53 -22.48
C GLY A 301 -21.69 -14.83 -22.80
N LYS A 302 -20.91 -15.33 -23.78
CA LYS A 302 -19.63 -14.73 -24.18
C LYS A 302 -19.73 -13.24 -24.56
N GLU A 303 -20.72 -12.87 -25.37
CA GLU A 303 -20.89 -11.47 -25.81
C GLU A 303 -21.21 -10.55 -24.64
N GLU A 304 -22.13 -10.95 -23.75
CA GLU A 304 -22.46 -10.20 -22.53
C GLU A 304 -21.24 -10.02 -21.62
N LEU A 305 -20.41 -11.04 -21.49
CA LEU A 305 -19.20 -10.98 -20.68
C LEU A 305 -18.12 -10.07 -21.29
N ILE A 306 -18.01 -10.03 -22.61
CA ILE A 306 -17.16 -9.08 -23.33
C ILE A 306 -17.64 -7.66 -23.08
N ASP A 307 -18.94 -7.40 -23.24
CA ASP A 307 -19.53 -6.07 -23.03
C ASP A 307 -19.26 -5.57 -21.60
N ARG A 308 -19.41 -6.44 -20.59
CA ARG A 308 -19.09 -6.08 -19.19
C ARG A 308 -17.60 -5.80 -18.98
N PHE A 309 -16.70 -6.55 -19.60
CA PHE A 309 -15.26 -6.23 -19.55
C PHE A 309 -14.96 -4.87 -20.21
N GLU A 310 -15.64 -4.51 -21.30
CA GLU A 310 -15.52 -3.17 -21.90
C GLU A 310 -16.05 -2.08 -20.95
N GLU A 311 -17.18 -2.30 -20.29
CA GLU A 311 -17.75 -1.37 -19.30
C GLU A 311 -16.80 -1.13 -18.11
N HIS A 312 -16.04 -2.16 -17.73
CA HIS A 312 -15.00 -2.07 -16.69
C HIS A 312 -13.64 -1.57 -17.20
N GLY A 313 -13.56 -1.16 -18.47
CA GLY A 313 -12.41 -0.48 -19.05
C GLY A 313 -11.24 -1.40 -19.41
N PHE A 314 -11.48 -2.70 -19.59
CA PHE A 314 -10.45 -3.61 -20.06
C PHE A 314 -10.16 -3.43 -21.55
N SER A 315 -8.89 -3.26 -21.89
CA SER A 315 -8.35 -3.40 -23.23
C SER A 315 -8.41 -4.87 -23.66
N ASN A 316 -8.83 -5.09 -24.90
CA ASN A 316 -8.97 -6.42 -25.53
C ASN A 316 -9.74 -7.45 -24.68
N PRO A 317 -11.04 -7.22 -24.39
CA PRO A 317 -11.87 -8.11 -23.57
C PRO A 317 -11.92 -9.56 -24.09
N GLU A 318 -11.83 -9.77 -25.41
CA GLU A 318 -11.78 -11.11 -26.02
C GLU A 318 -10.52 -11.90 -25.64
N GLU A 319 -9.38 -11.20 -25.51
CA GLU A 319 -8.08 -11.80 -25.17
C GLU A 319 -8.11 -12.25 -23.71
N LYS A 320 -8.51 -11.36 -22.79
CA LYS A 320 -8.69 -11.67 -21.37
C LYS A 320 -9.65 -12.83 -21.15
N LEU A 321 -10.75 -12.87 -21.91
CA LEU A 321 -11.69 -13.97 -21.86
C LEU A 321 -11.10 -15.28 -22.39
N SER A 322 -10.29 -15.22 -23.46
CA SER A 322 -9.60 -16.39 -24.00
C SER A 322 -8.57 -16.95 -23.02
N GLU A 323 -7.86 -16.10 -22.29
CA GLU A 323 -6.87 -16.51 -21.29
C GLU A 323 -7.54 -17.13 -20.06
N LEU A 324 -8.70 -16.60 -19.66
CA LEU A 324 -9.56 -17.17 -18.61
C LEU A 324 -9.99 -18.63 -18.91
N VAL A 325 -10.33 -18.92 -20.18
CA VAL A 325 -10.86 -20.23 -20.60
C VAL A 325 -9.77 -21.18 -21.10
N GLY A 326 -8.65 -20.63 -21.60
CA GLY A 326 -7.61 -21.38 -22.29
C GLY A 326 -6.75 -22.29 -21.40
N GLN A 327 -6.89 -22.23 -20.07
CA GLN A 327 -6.11 -23.03 -19.12
C GLN A 327 -6.95 -24.01 -18.26
N THR A 328 -8.25 -24.21 -18.54
CA THR A 328 -9.07 -25.25 -17.88
C THR A 328 -8.79 -26.66 -18.35
#